data_AF-A0A9D2QZD8-F1
#
_entry.id   AF-A0A9D2QZD8-F1
#
_cell.length_a   1.000
_cell.length_b   1.000
_cell.length_c   1.000
_cell.angle_alpha   90.00
_cell.angle_beta   90.00
_cell.angle_gamma   90.00
#
_symmetry.space_group_name_H-M   'P 1'
#
loop_
_entity.id
_entity.type
_entity.pdbx_description
1 polymer ?
#
loop_
_entity_poly.entity_id
_entity_poly.type
_entity_poly.pdbx_seq_one_letter_code
_entity_poly.pdbx_strand_id
1 'polypeptide(L)'
;DESLSCGHLPGALPTGNFGSRTKERFQVLQKYTEGGPLMCTEFWVGWFDHWGNGGHMRGNLEESVQDLDDMLELGHVNIYMFEGGTNFGFMNGSNYYDELTPDVTSYDYDAVLSEDGQITEKYRRYREVVRKHAPVPEVELTTEIRRKAYGKLTCEAKVGLFESLSDLSEPVKNTFPICMEKLDQNYGYILYRTNLEREQNVEKIRLWGANDRANIFVEGKPLVTLYDRELLKEAEVKAEFESRPARMDILMENMGRVNFGPKMESQRKGIDGCVQINGHMHYNWEMYPLPLENISKLDFTKGYEEGLPAFYRFTFEADEACDTWLDFAGWGKGCAFLNGFNLGRYWEIGPQKRLYIPGPLVKKGVNEIILFETDGKAPGEITLTDKPDIG
;
A
#
# COMPACT_ATOMS: atom_id res chain seq x y z
N ASP A 1 32.34 6.30 2.31
CA ASP A 1 33.55 5.48 2.50
C ASP A 1 33.16 4.16 3.13
N GLU A 2 32.66 4.17 4.38
CA GLU A 2 32.23 2.97 5.11
C GLU A 2 31.27 2.04 4.33
N SER A 3 30.23 2.61 3.71
CA SER A 3 29.28 1.82 2.90
C SER A 3 29.95 1.09 1.73
N LEU A 4 30.89 1.75 1.04
CA LEU A 4 31.63 1.14 -0.07
C LEU A 4 32.65 0.13 0.44
N SER A 5 33.37 0.43 1.54
CA SER A 5 34.33 -0.51 2.12
C SER A 5 33.68 -1.83 2.53
N CYS A 6 32.42 -1.81 2.97
CA CYS A 6 31.67 -3.02 3.35
C CYS A 6 30.96 -3.71 2.18
N GLY A 7 30.50 -2.96 1.17
CA GLY A 7 29.64 -3.48 0.10
C GLY A 7 30.37 -3.86 -1.21
N HIS A 8 31.62 -3.42 -1.40
CA HIS A 8 32.39 -3.77 -2.60
C HIS A 8 32.98 -5.18 -2.53
N LEU A 9 33.20 -5.79 -3.70
CA LEU A 9 33.87 -7.09 -3.84
C LEU A 9 35.01 -6.97 -4.86
N PRO A 10 36.18 -7.60 -4.61
CA PRO A 10 37.27 -7.61 -5.59
C PRO A 10 36.84 -8.15 -6.95
N GLY A 11 37.21 -7.44 -8.02
CA GLY A 11 36.89 -7.82 -9.39
C GLY A 11 35.48 -7.46 -9.87
N ALA A 12 34.62 -6.91 -9.00
CA ALA A 12 33.32 -6.34 -9.38
C ALA A 12 33.40 -4.81 -9.37
N LEU A 13 32.85 -4.15 -10.40
CA LEU A 13 32.79 -2.69 -10.46
C LEU A 13 31.79 -2.16 -9.42
N PRO A 14 32.22 -1.37 -8.42
CA PRO A 14 31.28 -0.72 -7.51
C PRO A 14 30.62 0.48 -8.17
N THR A 15 29.35 0.72 -7.83
CA THR A 15 28.58 1.91 -8.22
C THR A 15 28.00 2.59 -6.97
N GLY A 16 27.61 3.85 -7.08
CA GLY A 16 27.02 4.60 -5.97
C GLY A 16 25.52 4.85 -6.12
N ASN A 17 24.81 4.99 -5.00
CA ASN A 17 23.42 5.44 -4.96
C ASN A 17 23.36 6.72 -4.11
N PHE A 18 22.83 7.80 -4.67
CA PHE A 18 22.73 9.10 -4.00
C PHE A 18 21.87 10.09 -4.81
N GLY A 19 21.16 10.98 -4.10
CA GLY A 19 20.30 12.01 -4.71
C GLY A 19 20.95 13.40 -4.86
N SER A 20 22.16 13.61 -4.31
CA SER A 20 22.83 14.92 -4.41
C SER A 20 24.35 14.87 -4.13
N ARG A 21 25.02 16.01 -4.38
CA ARG A 21 26.46 16.25 -4.14
C ARG A 21 27.36 15.37 -5.01
N THR A 22 27.03 15.25 -6.28
CA THR A 22 27.66 14.35 -7.25
C THR A 22 29.17 14.39 -7.23
N LYS A 23 29.79 15.57 -7.31
CA LYS A 23 31.25 15.72 -7.33
C LYS A 23 31.92 15.11 -6.10
N GLU A 24 31.36 15.34 -4.92
CA GLU A 24 31.85 14.75 -3.66
C GLU A 24 31.70 13.23 -3.68
N ARG A 25 30.53 12.71 -4.08
CA ARG A 25 30.25 11.27 -4.08
C ARG A 25 31.10 10.50 -5.08
N PHE A 26 31.29 11.06 -6.27
CA PHE A 26 32.17 10.50 -7.30
C PHE A 26 33.65 10.53 -6.92
N GLN A 27 34.13 11.55 -6.21
CA GLN A 27 35.48 11.54 -5.64
C GLN A 27 35.69 10.40 -4.62
N VAL A 28 34.66 10.07 -3.83
CA VAL A 28 34.72 8.92 -2.93
C VAL A 28 34.70 7.62 -3.73
N LEU A 29 33.77 7.47 -4.68
CA LEU A 29 33.63 6.26 -5.50
C LEU A 29 34.91 5.95 -6.30
N GLN A 30 35.58 6.96 -6.84
CA GLN A 30 36.82 6.81 -7.62
C GLN A 30 37.94 6.06 -6.87
N LYS A 31 37.96 6.13 -5.53
CA LYS A 31 38.94 5.39 -4.71
C LYS A 31 38.73 3.87 -4.77
N TYR A 32 37.54 3.42 -5.15
CA TYR A 32 37.12 2.01 -5.15
C TYR A 32 36.97 1.43 -6.55
N THR A 33 36.97 2.23 -7.62
CA THR A 33 36.76 1.72 -8.98
C THR A 33 38.03 1.22 -9.66
N GLU A 34 39.21 1.35 -9.04
CA GLU A 34 40.51 0.95 -9.61
C GLU A 34 40.78 1.55 -11.01
N GLY A 35 40.30 2.78 -11.25
CA GLY A 35 40.38 3.46 -12.55
C GLY A 35 39.26 3.11 -13.52
N GLY A 36 38.30 2.27 -13.11
CA GLY A 36 37.06 2.01 -13.83
C GLY A 36 36.07 3.19 -13.82
N PRO A 37 34.97 3.07 -14.60
CA PRO A 37 34.02 4.17 -14.79
C PRO A 37 33.27 4.51 -13.51
N LEU A 38 32.86 5.77 -13.40
CA LEU A 38 32.01 6.26 -12.32
C LEU A 38 30.55 6.14 -12.75
N MET A 39 29.72 5.53 -11.91
CA MET A 39 28.30 5.39 -12.17
C MET A 39 27.48 5.60 -10.90
N CYS A 40 26.49 6.49 -10.99
CA CYS A 40 25.38 6.56 -10.05
C CYS A 40 24.28 5.60 -10.52
N THR A 41 24.10 4.47 -9.82
CA THR A 41 23.10 3.44 -10.18
C THR A 41 21.70 3.81 -9.70
N GLU A 42 21.58 4.59 -8.65
CA GLU A 42 20.31 5.19 -8.24
C GLU A 42 20.51 6.66 -7.93
N PHE A 43 20.19 7.51 -8.92
CA PHE A 43 20.07 8.94 -8.70
C PHE A 43 18.66 9.24 -8.21
N TRP A 44 18.48 9.44 -6.91
CA TRP A 44 17.17 9.70 -6.30
C TRP A 44 16.72 11.14 -6.58
N VAL A 45 15.80 11.31 -7.53
CA VAL A 45 15.37 12.63 -8.05
C VAL A 45 14.11 13.19 -7.39
N GLY A 46 13.43 12.36 -6.62
CA GLY A 46 12.25 12.65 -5.83
C GLY A 46 12.24 11.73 -4.62
N TRP A 47 11.07 11.39 -4.09
CA TRP A 47 10.96 10.43 -2.99
C TRP A 47 9.57 9.80 -2.94
N PHE A 48 9.47 8.64 -2.29
CA PHE A 48 8.20 7.96 -2.09
C PHE A 48 7.43 8.52 -0.88
N ASP A 49 6.12 8.29 -0.87
CA ASP A 49 5.24 8.64 0.24
C ASP A 49 4.89 7.44 1.12
N HIS A 50 4.58 7.71 2.38
CA HIS A 50 3.92 6.77 3.27
C HIS A 50 2.65 7.39 3.86
N TRP A 51 1.70 6.55 4.25
CA TRP A 51 0.44 7.02 4.82
C TRP A 51 0.70 7.84 6.10
N GLY A 52 0.12 9.04 6.16
CA GLY A 52 0.25 9.96 7.30
C GLY A 52 1.45 10.92 7.24
N ASN A 53 2.26 10.92 6.17
CA ASN A 53 3.45 11.80 6.06
C ASN A 53 3.14 13.30 5.86
N GLY A 54 1.86 13.68 5.76
CA GLY A 54 1.38 15.07 5.72
C GLY A 54 1.28 15.71 4.33
N GLY A 55 1.91 15.15 3.30
CA GLY A 55 1.87 15.64 1.92
C GLY A 55 2.82 14.90 1.00
N HIS A 56 2.61 15.03 -0.32
CA HIS A 56 3.46 14.37 -1.31
C HIS A 56 4.91 14.87 -1.24
N MET A 57 5.86 13.94 -1.08
CA MET A 57 7.29 14.22 -0.99
C MET A 57 7.84 14.65 -2.35
N ARG A 58 8.64 15.72 -2.36
CA ARG A 58 9.22 16.29 -3.59
C ARG A 58 10.72 16.51 -3.49
N GLY A 59 11.41 16.29 -4.60
CA GLY A 59 12.83 16.58 -4.74
C GLY A 59 13.10 18.06 -5.01
N ASN A 60 14.33 18.51 -4.73
CA ASN A 60 14.77 19.85 -5.14
C ASN A 60 15.15 19.81 -6.63
N LEU A 61 14.28 20.36 -7.48
CA LEU A 61 14.49 20.35 -8.93
C LEU A 61 15.80 21.00 -9.35
N GLU A 62 16.12 22.19 -8.81
CA GLU A 62 17.31 22.94 -9.24
C GLU A 62 18.61 22.24 -8.84
N GLU A 63 18.66 21.67 -7.63
CA GLU A 63 19.80 20.84 -7.22
C GLU A 63 19.92 19.60 -8.10
N SER A 64 18.82 18.89 -8.34
CA SER A 64 18.85 17.64 -9.13
C SER A 64 19.23 17.87 -10.61
N VAL A 65 18.86 19.01 -11.20
CA VAL A 65 19.28 19.40 -12.56
C VAL A 65 20.79 19.62 -12.62
N GLN A 66 21.36 20.28 -11.62
CA GLN A 66 22.81 20.50 -11.53
C GLN A 66 23.56 19.19 -11.27
N ASP A 67 23.05 18.35 -10.38
CA ASP A 67 23.63 17.03 -10.09
C ASP A 67 23.62 16.13 -11.33
N LEU A 68 22.53 16.14 -12.12
CA LEU A 68 22.50 15.40 -13.39
C LEU A 68 23.57 15.88 -14.39
N ASP A 69 23.75 17.20 -14.50
CA ASP A 69 24.76 17.81 -15.39
C ASP A 69 26.17 17.36 -14.97
N ASP A 70 26.46 17.43 -13.67
CA ASP A 70 27.71 16.96 -13.08
C ASP A 70 27.92 15.45 -13.29
N MET A 71 26.85 14.63 -13.20
CA MET A 71 26.95 13.18 -13.40
C MET A 71 27.32 12.83 -14.84
N LEU A 72 26.72 13.51 -15.82
CA LEU A 72 26.97 13.26 -17.24
C LEU A 72 28.34 13.81 -17.70
N GLU A 73 28.86 14.86 -17.05
CA GLU A 73 30.21 15.36 -17.30
C GLU A 73 31.29 14.39 -16.77
N LEU A 74 31.03 13.76 -15.62
CA LEU A 74 32.04 12.97 -14.88
C LEU A 74 31.92 11.45 -15.04
N GLY A 75 30.77 10.94 -15.47
CA GLY A 75 30.50 9.50 -15.51
C GLY A 75 29.14 9.14 -16.08
N HIS A 76 28.47 8.19 -15.42
CA HIS A 76 27.20 7.61 -15.86
C HIS A 76 26.13 7.70 -14.77
N VAL A 77 24.87 7.66 -15.19
CA VAL A 77 23.71 7.79 -14.29
C VAL A 77 22.58 6.88 -14.72
N ASN A 78 21.90 6.31 -13.73
CA ASN A 78 20.56 5.75 -13.85
C ASN A 78 19.61 6.56 -12.94
N ILE A 79 18.52 7.07 -13.52
CA ILE A 79 17.58 7.96 -12.82
C ILE A 79 16.56 7.13 -12.05
N TYR A 80 16.54 7.31 -10.73
CA TYR A 80 15.59 6.64 -9.84
C TYR A 80 14.60 7.67 -9.25
N MET A 81 13.31 7.67 -9.61
CA MET A 81 12.69 6.95 -10.73
C MET A 81 12.57 7.86 -11.94
N PHE A 82 12.81 7.31 -13.13
CA PHE A 82 12.39 7.97 -14.36
C PHE A 82 10.86 8.01 -14.45
N GLU A 83 10.21 6.87 -14.28
CA GLU A 83 8.77 6.73 -14.12
C GLU A 83 8.55 5.72 -12.99
N GLY A 84 7.84 6.12 -11.94
CA GLY A 84 7.60 5.25 -10.79
C GLY A 84 6.34 4.41 -10.94
N GLY A 85 5.20 5.03 -11.31
CA GLY A 85 3.94 4.33 -11.55
C GLY A 85 3.14 4.06 -10.28
N THR A 86 2.66 2.82 -10.11
CA THR A 86 1.70 2.46 -9.05
C THR A 86 2.02 1.10 -8.42
N ASN A 87 1.95 1.03 -7.09
CA ASN A 87 2.00 -0.19 -6.30
C ASN A 87 0.62 -0.88 -6.27
N PHE A 88 0.19 -1.48 -7.39
CA PHE A 88 -1.13 -2.13 -7.48
C PHE A 88 -1.31 -3.25 -6.44
N GLY A 89 -2.57 -3.50 -6.10
CA GLY A 89 -2.95 -4.51 -5.12
C GLY A 89 -2.33 -4.28 -3.75
N PHE A 90 -1.70 -5.32 -3.22
CA PHE A 90 -1.10 -5.30 -1.89
C PHE A 90 0.44 -5.30 -1.93
N MET A 91 1.00 -4.81 -3.04
CA MET A 91 2.44 -4.90 -3.34
C MET A 91 3.27 -3.76 -2.78
N ASN A 92 2.66 -2.79 -2.10
CA ASN A 92 3.39 -1.71 -1.45
C ASN A 92 4.39 -2.23 -0.41
N GLY A 93 5.50 -1.54 -0.29
CA GLY A 93 6.48 -1.75 0.76
C GLY A 93 6.10 -1.07 2.07
N SER A 94 7.00 -1.18 3.04
CA SER A 94 7.00 -0.34 4.23
C SER A 94 8.41 -0.10 4.72
N ASN A 95 8.58 0.95 5.51
CA ASN A 95 9.78 1.21 6.28
C ASN A 95 9.48 1.05 7.77
N TYR A 96 10.52 0.80 8.57
CA TYR A 96 10.38 0.67 10.01
C TYR A 96 11.63 1.17 10.73
N TYR A 97 11.57 2.44 11.13
CA TYR A 97 12.55 3.03 12.04
C TYR A 97 11.97 2.95 13.46
N ASP A 98 11.25 3.98 13.90
CA ASP A 98 10.58 4.00 15.21
C ASP A 98 9.14 3.50 15.15
N GLU A 99 8.48 3.67 14.01
CA GLU A 99 7.12 3.24 13.74
C GLU A 99 7.03 2.63 12.34
N LEU A 100 5.97 1.86 12.10
CA LEU A 100 5.66 1.35 10.76
C LEU A 100 5.19 2.51 9.87
N THR A 101 5.89 2.71 8.75
CA THR A 101 5.52 3.65 7.70
C THR A 101 5.24 2.87 6.40
N PRO A 102 3.98 2.45 6.19
CA PRO A 102 3.59 1.72 4.98
C PRO A 102 3.50 2.69 3.81
N ASP A 103 4.17 2.34 2.71
CA ASP A 103 4.22 3.15 1.52
C ASP A 103 2.81 3.27 0.90
N VAL A 104 2.50 4.41 0.29
CA VAL A 104 1.20 4.61 -0.36
C VAL A 104 1.07 3.78 -1.65
N THR A 105 -0.14 3.73 -2.20
CA THR A 105 -0.42 2.99 -3.44
C THR A 105 0.22 3.68 -4.65
N SER A 106 0.16 5.01 -4.71
CA SER A 106 0.87 5.77 -5.74
C SER A 106 2.38 5.61 -5.57
N TYR A 107 3.08 5.36 -6.66
CA TYR A 107 4.54 5.45 -6.73
C TYR A 107 4.96 6.56 -7.69
N ASP A 108 4.19 7.67 -7.75
CA ASP A 108 4.53 8.86 -8.54
C ASP A 108 5.96 9.33 -8.27
N TYR A 109 6.38 9.27 -7.00
CA TYR A 109 7.75 9.49 -6.53
C TYR A 109 8.26 10.93 -6.72
N ASP A 110 7.44 11.87 -7.21
CA ASP A 110 7.94 13.09 -7.86
C ASP A 110 9.00 12.71 -8.91
N ALA A 111 8.73 11.67 -9.70
CA ALA A 111 9.64 11.15 -10.72
C ALA A 111 9.75 12.10 -11.93
N VAL A 112 10.52 11.68 -12.94
CA VAL A 112 10.64 12.42 -14.19
C VAL A 112 9.32 12.42 -14.97
N LEU A 113 8.57 11.32 -14.94
CA LEU A 113 7.18 11.21 -15.40
C LEU A 113 6.25 10.98 -14.21
N SER A 114 5.01 11.47 -14.29
CA SER A 114 4.00 11.22 -13.24
C SER A 114 3.58 9.75 -13.16
N GLU A 115 2.78 9.40 -12.16
CA GLU A 115 2.18 8.05 -12.00
C GLU A 115 1.49 7.52 -13.28
N ASP A 116 0.86 8.39 -14.07
CA ASP A 116 0.22 8.06 -15.35
C ASP A 116 1.08 8.38 -16.59
N GLY A 117 2.39 8.57 -16.40
CA GLY A 117 3.35 8.74 -17.49
C GLY A 117 3.37 10.12 -18.16
N GLN A 118 2.74 11.16 -17.56
CA GLN A 118 2.73 12.50 -18.16
C GLN A 118 4.08 13.21 -18.02
N ILE A 119 4.39 14.03 -19.03
CA ILE A 119 5.60 14.85 -19.06
C ILE A 119 5.54 15.95 -17.99
N THR A 120 6.38 15.82 -16.98
CA THR A 120 6.55 16.82 -15.92
C THR A 120 7.51 17.94 -16.33
N GLU A 121 7.62 18.96 -15.48
CA GLU A 121 8.69 19.96 -15.64
C GLU A 121 10.09 19.35 -15.47
N LYS A 122 10.23 18.34 -14.60
CA LYS A 122 11.50 17.63 -14.38
C LYS A 122 11.98 16.95 -15.65
N TYR A 123 11.08 16.28 -16.39
CA TYR A 123 11.39 15.73 -17.72
C TYR A 123 11.96 16.79 -18.67
N ARG A 124 11.29 17.94 -18.78
CA ARG A 124 11.71 19.02 -19.69
C ARG A 124 13.10 19.52 -19.34
N ARG A 125 13.34 19.81 -18.06
CA ARG A 125 14.64 20.31 -17.57
C ARG A 125 15.75 19.27 -17.74
N TYR A 126 15.48 18.00 -17.47
CA TYR A 126 16.46 16.92 -17.62
C TYR A 126 16.81 16.69 -19.07
N ARG A 127 15.83 16.75 -19.97
CA ARG A 127 16.07 16.67 -21.42
C ARG A 127 17.01 17.77 -21.91
N GLU A 128 16.87 19.00 -21.40
CA GLU A 128 17.81 20.09 -21.73
C GLU A 128 19.23 19.82 -21.23
N VAL A 129 19.39 19.22 -20.04
CA VAL A 129 20.71 18.81 -19.54
C VAL A 129 21.31 17.73 -20.44
N VAL A 130 20.56 16.66 -20.73
CA VAL A 130 21.03 15.55 -21.57
C VAL A 130 21.46 16.07 -22.96
N ARG A 131 20.74 17.03 -23.54
CA ARG A 131 21.09 17.66 -24.83
C ARG A 131 22.46 18.34 -24.85
N LYS A 132 23.00 18.78 -23.71
CA LYS A 132 24.35 19.33 -23.62
C LYS A 132 25.43 18.26 -23.83
N HIS A 133 25.13 17.01 -23.44
CA HIS A 133 26.07 15.89 -23.40
C HIS A 133 25.91 14.89 -24.54
N ALA A 134 24.71 14.78 -25.11
CA ALA A 134 24.41 13.86 -26.21
C ALA A 134 23.30 14.38 -27.11
N PRO A 135 23.30 14.03 -28.42
CA PRO A 135 22.16 14.29 -29.30
C PRO A 135 20.90 13.58 -28.76
N VAL A 136 19.82 14.33 -28.59
CA VAL A 136 18.50 13.78 -28.23
C VAL A 136 17.57 13.91 -29.44
N PRO A 137 17.19 12.81 -30.10
CA PRO A 137 16.27 12.87 -31.22
C PRO A 137 14.89 13.36 -30.78
N GLU A 138 14.17 14.00 -31.69
CA GLU A 138 12.73 14.19 -31.52
C GLU A 138 12.03 12.86 -31.78
N VAL A 139 11.14 12.47 -30.87
CA VAL A 139 10.35 11.25 -30.96
C VAL A 139 8.89 11.64 -30.99
N GLU A 140 8.17 11.20 -32.02
CA GLU A 140 6.73 11.33 -32.08
C GLU A 140 6.09 10.18 -31.29
N LEU A 141 5.33 10.53 -30.25
CA LEU A 141 4.57 9.55 -29.48
C LEU A 141 3.35 9.12 -30.28
N THR A 142 3.22 7.83 -30.55
CA THR A 142 2.13 7.27 -31.38
C THR A 142 0.88 6.94 -30.58
N THR A 143 0.98 6.92 -29.25
CA THR A 143 -0.13 6.62 -28.34
C THR A 143 -0.60 7.91 -27.67
N GLU A 144 -1.86 8.26 -27.89
CA GLU A 144 -2.52 9.34 -27.16
C GLU A 144 -3.09 8.79 -25.84
N ILE A 145 -2.46 9.15 -24.72
CA ILE A 145 -2.95 8.84 -23.38
C ILE A 145 -3.94 9.93 -22.97
N ARG A 146 -5.21 9.55 -22.78
CA ARG A 146 -6.29 10.48 -22.47
C ARG A 146 -6.83 10.23 -21.08
N ARG A 147 -7.06 11.30 -20.35
CA ARG A 147 -7.74 11.29 -19.04
C ARG A 147 -9.22 11.60 -19.23
N LYS A 148 -10.09 10.98 -18.43
CA LYS A 148 -11.54 11.21 -18.46
C LYS A 148 -12.16 11.15 -17.08
N ALA A 149 -13.08 12.08 -16.81
CA ALA A 149 -13.95 12.02 -15.64
C ALA A 149 -15.22 11.25 -16.01
N TYR A 150 -15.42 10.07 -15.44
CA TYR A 150 -16.67 9.30 -15.60
C TYR A 150 -17.76 9.71 -14.60
N GLY A 151 -17.47 10.68 -13.73
CA GLY A 151 -18.45 11.34 -12.88
C GLY A 151 -18.70 10.64 -11.55
N LYS A 152 -19.77 11.07 -10.87
CA LYS A 152 -20.15 10.59 -9.55
C LYS A 152 -21.00 9.32 -9.66
N LEU A 153 -20.67 8.31 -8.86
CA LEU A 153 -21.36 7.04 -8.79
C LEU A 153 -21.99 6.85 -7.41
N THR A 154 -23.15 6.21 -7.37
CA THR A 154 -23.85 5.86 -6.13
C THR A 154 -23.78 4.36 -5.92
N CYS A 155 -23.65 3.95 -4.65
CA CYS A 155 -23.58 2.55 -4.27
C CYS A 155 -24.89 1.84 -4.65
N GLU A 156 -24.77 0.75 -5.42
CA GLU A 156 -25.92 -0.04 -5.88
C GLU A 156 -26.22 -1.21 -4.96
N ALA A 157 -25.19 -1.78 -4.35
CA ALA A 157 -25.32 -2.95 -3.49
C ALA A 157 -24.17 -2.99 -2.47
N LYS A 158 -24.44 -3.63 -1.34
CA LYS A 158 -23.47 -3.78 -0.25
C LYS A 158 -23.63 -5.14 0.41
N VAL A 159 -22.53 -5.69 0.91
CA VAL A 159 -22.54 -6.95 1.68
C VAL A 159 -21.46 -6.90 2.76
N GLY A 160 -21.77 -7.37 3.96
CA GLY A 160 -20.82 -7.40 5.06
C GLY A 160 -19.74 -8.47 4.87
N LEU A 161 -18.55 -8.22 5.41
CA LEU A 161 -17.44 -9.17 5.38
C LEU A 161 -17.82 -10.48 6.09
N PHE A 162 -18.44 -10.38 7.28
CA PHE A 162 -18.74 -11.53 8.12
C PHE A 162 -19.74 -12.49 7.45
N GLU A 163 -20.69 -11.95 6.70
CA GLU A 163 -21.68 -12.67 5.91
C GLU A 163 -21.06 -13.28 4.64
N SER A 164 -19.99 -12.66 4.13
CA SER A 164 -19.29 -13.08 2.92
C SER A 164 -18.15 -14.06 3.17
N LEU A 165 -17.83 -14.41 4.42
CA LEU A 165 -16.66 -15.24 4.74
C LEU A 165 -16.63 -16.56 3.98
N SER A 166 -17.77 -17.25 3.88
CA SER A 166 -17.88 -18.52 3.15
C SER A 166 -17.70 -18.39 1.63
N ASP A 167 -17.87 -17.20 1.07
CA ASP A 167 -17.64 -16.96 -0.36
C ASP A 167 -16.15 -16.70 -0.64
N LEU A 168 -15.48 -16.12 0.37
CA LEU A 168 -14.14 -15.60 0.28
C LEU A 168 -13.07 -16.57 0.78
N SER A 169 -13.39 -17.40 1.78
CA SER A 169 -12.39 -18.16 2.53
C SER A 169 -12.96 -19.43 3.17
N GLU A 170 -12.11 -20.44 3.29
CA GLU A 170 -12.37 -21.64 4.07
C GLU A 170 -11.60 -21.57 5.39
N PRO A 171 -12.23 -21.81 6.55
CA PRO A 171 -11.56 -21.65 7.83
C PRO A 171 -10.53 -22.74 8.10
N VAL A 172 -9.35 -22.32 8.55
CA VAL A 172 -8.34 -23.20 9.15
C VAL A 172 -8.48 -23.15 10.67
N LYS A 173 -8.62 -24.32 11.30
CA LYS A 173 -8.78 -24.43 12.76
C LYS A 173 -7.46 -24.78 13.43
N ASN A 174 -7.12 -24.10 14.52
CA ASN A 174 -5.98 -24.45 15.35
C ASN A 174 -6.18 -24.00 16.81
N THR A 175 -5.47 -24.63 17.75
CA THR A 175 -5.51 -24.23 19.16
C THR A 175 -4.91 -22.83 19.38
N PHE A 176 -3.90 -22.46 18.60
CA PHE A 176 -3.23 -21.16 18.64
C PHE A 176 -3.45 -20.39 17.34
N PRO A 177 -3.43 -19.05 17.36
CA PRO A 177 -3.40 -18.31 16.10
C PRO A 177 -2.13 -18.69 15.30
N ILE A 178 -2.27 -18.71 13.98
CA ILE A 178 -1.20 -18.97 13.02
C ILE A 178 -1.05 -17.72 12.16
N CYS A 179 0.17 -17.25 11.96
CA CYS A 179 0.46 -16.13 11.05
C CYS A 179 0.14 -16.47 9.59
N MET A 180 -0.04 -15.43 8.77
CA MET A 180 -0.46 -15.54 7.37
C MET A 180 0.45 -16.47 6.57
N GLU A 181 1.77 -16.36 6.73
CA GLU A 181 2.72 -17.12 5.91
C GLU A 181 2.69 -18.63 6.21
N LYS A 182 2.41 -19.01 7.46
CA LYS A 182 2.24 -20.42 7.85
C LYS A 182 0.90 -21.00 7.37
N LEU A 183 -0.03 -20.16 6.93
CA LEU A 183 -1.28 -20.53 6.28
C LEU A 183 -1.20 -20.42 4.75
N ASP A 184 0.00 -20.28 4.19
CA ASP A 184 0.24 -20.10 2.75
C ASP A 184 -0.42 -18.83 2.17
N GLN A 185 -0.57 -17.79 3.00
CA GLN A 185 -1.10 -16.50 2.59
C GLN A 185 -0.03 -15.42 2.60
N ASN A 186 0.17 -14.78 1.45
CA ASN A 186 1.19 -13.72 1.31
C ASN A 186 0.65 -12.32 1.60
N TYR A 187 -0.55 -11.98 1.13
CA TYR A 187 -1.07 -10.61 1.11
C TYR A 187 -2.54 -10.52 1.51
N GLY A 188 -3.03 -9.28 1.66
CA GLY A 188 -4.43 -8.98 1.99
C GLY A 188 -4.69 -8.99 3.50
N TYR A 189 -5.83 -9.55 3.86
CA TYR A 189 -6.35 -9.57 5.23
C TYR A 189 -6.43 -10.99 5.76
N ILE A 190 -6.54 -11.17 7.06
CA ILE A 190 -6.89 -12.45 7.67
C ILE A 190 -7.81 -12.22 8.85
N LEU A 191 -8.90 -12.97 8.94
CA LEU A 191 -9.79 -12.91 10.09
C LEU A 191 -9.47 -14.04 11.06
N TYR A 192 -9.20 -13.71 12.31
CA TYR A 192 -9.11 -14.67 13.41
C TYR A 192 -10.41 -14.63 14.21
N ARG A 193 -11.09 -15.78 14.32
CA ARG A 193 -12.36 -15.94 15.03
C ARG A 193 -12.21 -16.93 16.18
N THR A 194 -12.83 -16.62 17.30
CA THR A 194 -12.91 -17.52 18.46
C THR A 194 -14.18 -17.26 19.26
N ASN A 195 -14.46 -18.14 20.22
CA ASN A 195 -15.55 -18.00 21.18
C ASN A 195 -14.98 -17.70 22.57
N LEU A 196 -15.55 -16.70 23.22
CA LEU A 196 -15.40 -16.38 24.63
C LEU A 196 -16.39 -17.23 25.43
N GLU A 197 -15.93 -18.39 25.90
CA GLU A 197 -16.77 -19.41 26.54
C GLU A 197 -17.04 -19.09 28.00
N ARG A 198 -16.03 -18.58 28.72
CA ARG A 198 -16.08 -18.41 30.19
C ARG A 198 -15.96 -16.95 30.62
N GLU A 199 -15.28 -16.15 29.82
CA GLU A 199 -15.09 -14.72 30.01
C GLU A 199 -16.45 -14.05 30.14
N GLN A 200 -16.61 -13.17 31.14
CA GLN A 200 -17.87 -12.42 31.33
C GLN A 200 -17.84 -11.07 30.60
N ASN A 201 -16.63 -10.58 30.35
CA ASN A 201 -16.34 -9.32 29.72
C ASN A 201 -14.94 -9.38 29.09
N VAL A 202 -14.61 -8.37 28.29
CA VAL A 202 -13.24 -8.09 27.83
C VAL A 202 -12.88 -6.68 28.31
N GLU A 203 -11.90 -6.60 29.20
CA GLU A 203 -11.39 -5.36 29.77
C GLU A 203 -10.00 -5.02 29.22
N LYS A 204 -9.24 -6.04 28.83
CA LYS A 204 -7.86 -5.90 28.37
C LYS A 204 -7.57 -6.87 27.24
N ILE A 205 -6.85 -6.40 26.24
CA ILE A 205 -6.39 -7.25 25.13
C ILE A 205 -4.96 -6.91 24.71
N ARG A 206 -4.20 -7.94 24.32
CA ARG A 206 -2.86 -7.82 23.71
C ARG A 206 -2.67 -8.90 22.66
N LEU A 207 -2.05 -8.54 21.53
CA LEU A 207 -1.75 -9.44 20.43
C LEU A 207 -0.24 -9.65 20.33
N TRP A 208 0.27 -10.78 20.84
CA TRP A 208 1.70 -11.06 20.85
C TRP A 208 2.20 -11.49 19.47
N GLY A 209 3.32 -10.91 19.02
CA GLY A 209 3.92 -11.21 17.72
C GLY A 209 3.02 -10.87 16.54
N ALA A 210 2.17 -9.85 16.70
CA ALA A 210 1.18 -9.46 15.71
C ALA A 210 1.65 -8.28 14.84
N ASN A 211 1.25 -8.30 13.57
CA ASN A 211 1.53 -7.28 12.56
C ASN A 211 0.37 -7.25 11.53
N ASP A 212 -0.10 -6.12 11.00
CA ASP A 212 0.30 -4.72 11.28
C ASP A 212 -0.82 -3.90 11.90
N ARG A 213 -2.08 -4.19 11.55
CA ARG A 213 -3.28 -3.49 12.04
C ARG A 213 -4.37 -4.50 12.35
N ALA A 214 -5.08 -4.29 13.46
CA ALA A 214 -6.14 -5.18 13.94
C ALA A 214 -7.42 -4.39 14.20
N ASN A 215 -8.50 -4.70 13.49
CA ASN A 215 -9.85 -4.30 13.89
C ASN A 215 -10.47 -5.44 14.71
N ILE A 216 -10.82 -5.18 15.97
CA ILE A 216 -11.31 -6.20 16.92
C ILE A 216 -12.79 -5.98 17.18
N PHE A 217 -13.56 -7.05 17.15
CA PHE A 217 -15.01 -7.05 17.33
C PHE A 217 -15.44 -8.12 18.34
N VAL A 218 -16.51 -7.85 19.09
CA VAL A 218 -17.16 -8.81 19.98
C VAL A 218 -18.66 -8.76 19.72
N GLU A 219 -19.29 -9.92 19.49
CA GLU A 219 -20.71 -10.05 19.14
C GLU A 219 -21.11 -9.15 17.95
N GLY A 220 -20.22 -9.06 16.95
CA GLY A 220 -20.43 -8.22 15.77
C GLY A 220 -20.29 -6.72 16.01
N LYS A 221 -19.89 -6.26 17.21
CA LYS A 221 -19.70 -4.84 17.52
C LYS A 221 -18.23 -4.46 17.53
N PRO A 222 -17.82 -3.30 16.96
CA PRO A 222 -16.44 -2.83 17.05
C PRO A 222 -16.03 -2.59 18.50
N LEU A 223 -14.86 -3.11 18.89
CA LEU A 223 -14.28 -2.94 20.22
C LEU A 223 -13.13 -1.94 20.20
N VAL A 224 -12.11 -2.21 19.39
CA VAL A 224 -10.90 -1.38 19.27
C VAL A 224 -10.22 -1.63 17.94
N THR A 225 -9.53 -0.63 17.43
CA THR A 225 -8.56 -0.78 16.34
C THR A 225 -7.16 -0.50 16.88
N LEU A 226 -6.21 -1.42 16.65
CA LEU A 226 -4.82 -1.29 17.09
C LEU A 226 -3.91 -1.25 15.86
N TYR A 227 -2.88 -0.41 15.90
CA TYR A 227 -1.91 -0.23 14.82
C TYR A 227 -0.45 -0.30 15.30
N ASP A 228 0.41 -0.99 14.53
CA ASP A 228 1.84 -1.17 14.81
C ASP A 228 2.15 -1.62 16.27
N ARG A 229 2.85 -0.80 17.07
CA ARG A 229 3.28 -1.21 18.41
C ARG A 229 2.15 -1.27 19.42
N GLU A 230 0.98 -0.71 19.09
CA GLU A 230 -0.20 -0.80 19.95
C GLU A 230 -0.66 -2.25 20.11
N LEU A 231 -0.51 -3.08 19.07
CA LEU A 231 -0.88 -4.51 19.09
C LEU A 231 -0.14 -5.27 20.20
N LEU A 232 1.12 -4.91 20.42
CA LEU A 232 2.03 -5.61 21.34
C LEU A 232 1.91 -5.10 22.79
N LYS A 233 1.17 -4.01 23.00
CA LYS A 233 0.89 -3.45 24.33
C LYS A 233 -0.46 -3.95 24.83
N GLU A 234 -0.67 -3.89 26.14
CA GLU A 234 -2.00 -4.18 26.69
C GLU A 234 -2.87 -2.94 26.47
N ALA A 235 -3.92 -3.10 25.67
CA ALA A 235 -4.93 -2.08 25.45
C ALA A 235 -6.08 -2.28 26.43
N GLU A 236 -6.45 -1.21 27.13
CA GLU A 236 -7.68 -1.19 27.94
C GLU A 236 -8.89 -0.99 27.01
N VAL A 237 -9.88 -1.86 27.17
CA VAL A 237 -11.09 -1.93 26.36
C VAL A 237 -12.28 -2.22 27.26
N LYS A 238 -13.50 -2.14 26.73
CA LYS A 238 -14.69 -2.52 27.48
C LYS A 238 -15.73 -3.18 26.58
N ALA A 239 -15.84 -4.50 26.68
CA ALA A 239 -16.92 -5.27 26.09
C ALA A 239 -17.66 -6.06 27.16
N GLU A 240 -18.97 -5.87 27.25
CA GLU A 240 -19.87 -6.67 28.08
C GLU A 240 -20.83 -7.40 27.13
N PHE A 241 -21.14 -8.65 27.42
CA PHE A 241 -22.04 -9.48 26.62
C PHE A 241 -22.90 -10.37 27.52
N GLU A 242 -24.18 -10.48 27.18
CA GLU A 242 -25.18 -11.15 28.01
C GLU A 242 -25.20 -12.67 27.80
N SER A 243 -24.94 -13.10 26.55
CA SER A 243 -24.93 -14.49 26.14
C SER A 243 -23.51 -15.04 26.02
N ARG A 244 -23.34 -16.32 26.38
CA ARG A 244 -22.11 -17.10 26.16
C ARG A 244 -22.44 -18.42 25.45
N PRO A 245 -21.58 -18.92 24.54
CA PRO A 245 -20.34 -18.28 24.09
C PRO A 245 -20.58 -16.97 23.33
N ALA A 246 -19.70 -15.99 23.52
CA ALA A 246 -19.69 -14.75 22.74
C ALA A 246 -18.60 -14.81 21.67
N ARG A 247 -18.92 -14.44 20.43
CA ARG A 247 -18.01 -14.44 19.29
C ARG A 247 -17.06 -13.26 19.38
N MET A 248 -15.76 -13.53 19.27
CA MET A 248 -14.73 -12.52 19.03
C MET A 248 -14.12 -12.70 17.65
N ASP A 249 -13.98 -11.59 16.94
CA ASP A 249 -13.40 -11.51 15.60
C ASP A 249 -12.24 -10.50 15.61
N ILE A 250 -11.11 -10.84 15.01
CA ILE A 250 -9.95 -9.95 14.84
C ILE A 250 -9.59 -9.94 13.36
N LEU A 251 -9.92 -8.86 12.67
CA LEU A 251 -9.54 -8.64 11.27
C LEU A 251 -8.16 -8.00 11.25
N MET A 252 -7.16 -8.79 10.84
CA MET A 252 -5.79 -8.33 10.65
C MET A 252 -5.55 -7.90 9.21
N GLU A 253 -4.80 -6.81 9.03
CA GLU A 253 -4.29 -6.38 7.73
C GLU A 253 -2.76 -6.54 7.66
N ASN A 254 -2.27 -7.15 6.58
CA ASN A 254 -0.89 -6.98 6.14
C ASN A 254 -0.77 -5.68 5.36
N MET A 255 -0.15 -4.67 5.96
CA MET A 255 -0.02 -3.32 5.39
C MET A 255 1.23 -3.13 4.53
N GLY A 256 2.01 -4.19 4.30
CA GLY A 256 3.27 -4.15 3.55
C GLY A 256 4.42 -4.64 4.43
N ARG A 257 5.21 -5.59 3.91
CA ARG A 257 6.42 -6.06 4.60
C ARG A 257 7.53 -5.01 4.47
N VAL A 258 8.29 -4.83 5.55
CA VAL A 258 9.41 -3.91 5.56
C VAL A 258 10.44 -4.35 4.50
N ASN A 259 10.83 -3.44 3.62
CA ASN A 259 11.69 -3.71 2.47
C ASN A 259 13.13 -3.21 2.64
N PHE A 260 13.44 -2.56 3.77
CA PHE A 260 14.77 -2.03 4.06
C PHE A 260 15.09 -2.06 5.56
N GLY A 261 16.37 -2.26 5.88
CA GLY A 261 16.89 -2.14 7.24
C GLY A 261 16.71 -3.39 8.12
N PRO A 262 17.05 -3.29 9.42
CA PRO A 262 17.20 -4.45 10.30
C PRO A 262 15.87 -5.18 10.60
N LYS A 263 14.73 -4.58 10.27
CA LYS A 263 13.40 -5.14 10.53
C LYS A 263 12.92 -6.12 9.46
N MET A 264 13.63 -6.26 8.34
CA MET A 264 13.26 -7.19 7.25
C MET A 264 13.11 -8.65 7.72
N GLU A 265 13.89 -9.07 8.71
CA GLU A 265 13.87 -10.45 9.23
C GLU A 265 12.68 -10.75 10.18
N SER A 266 11.91 -9.72 10.57
CA SER A 266 10.82 -9.84 11.54
C SER A 266 9.47 -9.39 10.95
N GLN A 267 9.09 -9.96 9.80
CA GLN A 267 7.98 -9.48 8.97
C GLN A 267 6.82 -10.47 8.76
N ARG A 268 6.67 -11.49 9.63
CA ARG A 268 5.49 -12.36 9.58
C ARG A 268 4.23 -11.57 9.96
N LYS A 269 3.17 -11.75 9.18
CA LYS A 269 1.93 -10.95 9.25
C LYS A 269 0.77 -11.73 9.85
N GLY A 270 -0.25 -11.03 10.34
CA GLY A 270 -1.25 -11.63 11.22
C GLY A 270 -0.70 -11.78 12.64
N ILE A 271 -1.03 -12.86 13.34
CA ILE A 271 -0.63 -13.10 14.73
C ILE A 271 0.31 -14.32 14.77
N ASP A 272 1.62 -14.13 14.98
CA ASP A 272 2.63 -15.22 15.09
C ASP A 272 2.93 -15.61 16.56
N GLY A 273 2.10 -15.18 17.50
CA GLY A 273 2.22 -15.50 18.92
C GLY A 273 0.90 -15.97 19.52
N CYS A 274 0.33 -15.19 20.44
CA CYS A 274 -0.94 -15.50 21.09
C CYS A 274 -1.77 -14.24 21.32
N VAL A 275 -3.06 -14.44 21.53
CA VAL A 275 -3.97 -13.38 21.98
C VAL A 275 -4.14 -13.52 23.49
N GLN A 276 -3.90 -12.44 24.21
CA GLN A 276 -4.09 -12.37 25.65
C GLN A 276 -5.33 -11.53 25.95
N ILE A 277 -6.29 -12.09 26.67
CA ILE A 277 -7.55 -11.46 27.09
C ILE A 277 -7.58 -11.45 28.61
N ASN A 278 -7.78 -10.26 29.21
CA ASN A 278 -7.80 -10.08 30.67
C ASN A 278 -6.62 -10.73 31.40
N GLY A 279 -5.42 -10.69 30.79
CA GLY A 279 -4.20 -11.29 31.32
C GLY A 279 -3.99 -12.78 31.03
N HIS A 280 -4.95 -13.47 30.41
CA HIS A 280 -4.88 -14.91 30.12
C HIS A 280 -4.75 -15.18 28.61
N MET A 281 -3.97 -16.20 28.23
CA MET A 281 -3.89 -16.63 26.83
C MET A 281 -5.20 -17.27 26.40
N HIS A 282 -5.68 -16.88 25.21
CA HIS A 282 -6.92 -17.40 24.62
C HIS A 282 -6.62 -18.40 23.48
N TYR A 283 -7.47 -19.42 23.38
CA TYR A 283 -7.23 -20.60 22.53
C TYR A 283 -8.44 -20.91 21.63
N ASN A 284 -8.23 -21.84 20.69
CA ASN A 284 -9.21 -22.37 19.75
C ASN A 284 -9.69 -21.31 18.76
N TRP A 285 -8.93 -21.20 17.67
CA TRP A 285 -9.09 -20.19 16.64
C TRP A 285 -9.54 -20.84 15.33
N GLU A 286 -10.49 -20.18 14.67
CA GLU A 286 -10.76 -20.33 13.25
C GLU A 286 -10.13 -19.16 12.52
N MET A 287 -9.36 -19.43 11.48
CA MET A 287 -8.62 -18.43 10.72
C MET A 287 -9.10 -18.46 9.28
N TYR A 288 -9.48 -17.30 8.76
CA TYR A 288 -9.99 -17.13 7.40
C TYR A 288 -8.98 -16.28 6.62
N PRO A 289 -8.07 -16.91 5.85
CA PRO A 289 -7.22 -16.20 4.91
C PRO A 289 -8.04 -15.42 3.88
N LEU A 290 -7.80 -14.11 3.74
CA LEU A 290 -8.53 -13.22 2.84
C LEU A 290 -7.54 -12.50 1.91
N PRO A 291 -6.94 -13.20 0.92
CA PRO A 291 -6.10 -12.54 -0.09
C PRO A 291 -6.91 -11.65 -1.04
N LEU A 292 -8.25 -11.79 -1.04
CA LEU A 292 -9.21 -11.05 -1.87
C LEU A 292 -8.96 -11.19 -3.39
N GLU A 293 -8.53 -12.37 -3.83
CA GLU A 293 -8.36 -12.69 -5.26
C GLU A 293 -9.66 -13.20 -5.92
N ASN A 294 -10.69 -13.45 -5.11
CA ASN A 294 -11.97 -14.05 -5.49
C ASN A 294 -13.16 -13.11 -5.25
N ILE A 295 -12.97 -11.79 -5.40
CA ILE A 295 -14.01 -10.78 -5.15
C ILE A 295 -15.27 -10.98 -6.00
N SER A 296 -15.13 -11.61 -7.17
CA SER A 296 -16.27 -11.93 -8.06
C SER A 296 -17.22 -12.98 -7.49
N LYS A 297 -16.84 -13.68 -6.41
CA LYS A 297 -17.71 -14.64 -5.70
C LYS A 297 -18.65 -14.00 -4.70
N LEU A 298 -18.50 -12.69 -4.41
CA LEU A 298 -19.32 -12.00 -3.43
C LEU A 298 -20.81 -12.07 -3.79
N ASP A 299 -21.63 -12.55 -2.85
CA ASP A 299 -23.07 -12.54 -2.97
C ASP A 299 -23.67 -11.29 -2.29
N PHE A 300 -23.93 -10.26 -3.11
CA PHE A 300 -24.54 -9.00 -2.67
C PHE A 300 -26.01 -9.12 -2.21
N THR A 301 -26.61 -10.31 -2.21
CA THR A 301 -27.94 -10.54 -1.63
C THR A 301 -27.89 -10.86 -0.14
N LYS A 302 -26.70 -11.12 0.42
CA LYS A 302 -26.50 -11.40 1.84
C LYS A 302 -26.61 -10.14 2.71
N GLY A 303 -26.52 -10.35 4.02
CA GLY A 303 -26.67 -9.31 5.03
C GLY A 303 -25.55 -8.26 5.00
N TYR A 304 -25.86 -7.13 5.63
CA TYR A 304 -24.96 -6.00 5.86
C TYR A 304 -25.32 -5.38 7.20
N GLU A 305 -24.31 -5.00 7.97
CA GLU A 305 -24.46 -4.22 9.19
C GLU A 305 -23.58 -2.96 9.10
N GLU A 306 -24.16 -1.81 9.44
CA GLU A 306 -23.49 -0.52 9.36
C GLU A 306 -22.38 -0.39 10.41
N GLY A 307 -21.26 0.24 10.04
CA GLY A 307 -20.11 0.40 10.92
C GLY A 307 -19.17 -0.81 10.97
N LEU A 308 -19.44 -1.87 10.20
CA LEU A 308 -18.58 -3.05 10.09
C LEU A 308 -17.87 -3.13 8.73
N PRO A 309 -16.78 -3.91 8.62
CA PRO A 309 -16.11 -4.14 7.35
C PRO A 309 -17.07 -4.71 6.31
N ALA A 310 -17.11 -4.10 5.13
CA ALA A 310 -18.08 -4.45 4.09
C ALA A 310 -17.56 -4.13 2.68
N PHE A 311 -18.20 -4.77 1.70
CA PHE A 311 -17.99 -4.54 0.29
C PHE A 311 -19.12 -3.69 -0.29
N TYR A 312 -18.77 -2.76 -1.17
CA TYR A 312 -19.69 -1.80 -1.78
C TYR A 312 -19.51 -1.82 -3.30
N ARG A 313 -20.59 -2.06 -4.04
CA ARG A 313 -20.59 -2.17 -5.50
C ARG A 313 -21.12 -0.92 -6.16
N PHE A 314 -20.43 -0.49 -7.20
CA PHE A 314 -20.77 0.62 -8.08
C PHE A 314 -20.62 0.15 -9.52
N THR A 315 -21.41 0.71 -10.44
CA THR A 315 -21.18 0.54 -11.87
C THR A 315 -21.12 1.86 -12.60
N PHE A 316 -20.42 1.88 -13.72
CA PHE A 316 -20.41 3.02 -14.64
C PHE A 316 -20.30 2.52 -16.08
N GLU A 317 -20.85 3.31 -17.01
CA GLU A 317 -20.73 3.05 -18.43
C GLU A 317 -19.63 3.93 -19.03
N ALA A 318 -18.69 3.30 -19.74
CA ALA A 318 -17.61 3.96 -20.44
C ALA A 318 -17.82 3.87 -21.96
N ASP A 319 -17.95 5.00 -22.61
CA ASP A 319 -17.99 5.14 -24.07
C ASP A 319 -16.60 4.91 -24.72
N GLU A 320 -15.54 5.22 -23.98
CA GLU A 320 -14.14 5.02 -24.34
C GLU A 320 -13.30 4.63 -23.12
N ALA A 321 -12.20 3.93 -23.35
CA ALA A 321 -11.22 3.55 -22.34
C ALA A 321 -10.19 4.67 -22.19
N CYS A 322 -10.22 5.36 -21.06
CA CYS A 322 -9.34 6.47 -20.71
C CYS A 322 -8.88 6.33 -19.26
N ASP A 323 -7.73 6.93 -18.95
CA ASP A 323 -7.23 7.03 -17.59
C ASP A 323 -8.22 7.84 -16.74
N THR A 324 -8.42 7.42 -15.50
CA THR A 324 -9.27 8.12 -14.52
C THR A 324 -8.72 7.91 -13.12
N TRP A 325 -9.25 8.64 -12.17
CA TRP A 325 -8.90 8.52 -10.76
C TRP A 325 -10.16 8.29 -9.94
N LEU A 326 -10.08 7.30 -9.05
CA LEU A 326 -11.10 7.02 -8.04
C LEU A 326 -10.85 7.92 -6.84
N ASP A 327 -11.75 8.89 -6.64
CA ASP A 327 -11.82 9.72 -5.45
C ASP A 327 -12.63 9.01 -4.36
N PHE A 328 -11.94 8.77 -3.25
CA PHE A 328 -12.46 8.07 -2.07
C PHE A 328 -12.71 9.03 -0.89
N ALA A 329 -12.90 10.33 -1.15
CA ALA A 329 -13.23 11.29 -0.10
C ALA A 329 -14.46 10.82 0.72
N GLY A 330 -14.31 10.89 2.05
CA GLY A 330 -15.34 10.45 3.01
C GLY A 330 -15.29 8.96 3.36
N TRP A 331 -14.55 8.13 2.62
CA TRP A 331 -14.29 6.73 2.97
C TRP A 331 -13.13 6.63 3.97
N GLY A 332 -13.15 5.63 4.84
CA GLY A 332 -12.17 5.43 5.90
C GLY A 332 -10.87 4.81 5.41
N LYS A 333 -10.84 3.47 5.36
CA LYS A 333 -9.67 2.69 4.93
C LYS A 333 -10.10 1.43 4.20
N GLY A 334 -9.33 1.01 3.21
CA GLY A 334 -9.68 -0.17 2.45
C GLY A 334 -8.84 -0.42 1.20
N CYS A 335 -9.43 -1.17 0.27
CA CYS A 335 -8.90 -1.37 -1.08
C CYS A 335 -10.02 -1.35 -2.12
N ALA A 336 -9.64 -1.08 -3.38
CA ALA A 336 -10.57 -0.93 -4.48
C ALA A 336 -10.28 -1.91 -5.62
N PHE A 337 -11.32 -2.36 -6.29
CA PHE A 337 -11.25 -3.26 -7.43
C PHE A 337 -11.99 -2.67 -8.61
N LEU A 338 -11.41 -2.72 -9.81
CA LEU A 338 -12.09 -2.42 -11.08
C LEU A 338 -12.17 -3.70 -11.90
N ASN A 339 -13.37 -4.18 -12.20
CA ASN A 339 -13.58 -5.39 -12.99
C ASN A 339 -12.81 -6.61 -12.44
N GLY A 340 -12.67 -6.68 -11.10
CA GLY A 340 -11.89 -7.71 -10.39
C GLY A 340 -10.39 -7.43 -10.27
N PHE A 341 -9.84 -6.42 -10.95
CA PHE A 341 -8.44 -6.02 -10.79
C PHE A 341 -8.26 -5.16 -9.54
N ASN A 342 -7.34 -5.53 -8.66
CA ASN A 342 -7.07 -4.79 -7.42
C ASN A 342 -6.23 -3.54 -7.69
N LEU A 343 -6.87 -2.37 -7.59
CA LEU A 343 -6.25 -1.06 -7.79
C LEU A 343 -5.29 -0.67 -6.67
N GLY A 344 -5.41 -1.33 -5.52
CA GLY A 344 -4.61 -1.08 -4.33
C GLY A 344 -5.40 -0.40 -3.21
N ARG A 345 -4.66 0.18 -2.27
CA ARG A 345 -5.18 0.62 -0.97
C ARG A 345 -5.57 2.09 -1.00
N TYR A 346 -6.59 2.44 -0.21
CA TYR A 346 -6.91 3.82 0.12
C TYR A 346 -6.97 4.01 1.63
N TRP A 347 -6.66 5.23 2.09
CA TRP A 347 -6.78 5.59 3.50
C TRP A 347 -6.97 7.10 3.65
N GLU A 348 -7.97 7.50 4.44
CA GLU A 348 -8.34 8.91 4.65
C GLU A 348 -7.20 9.78 5.18
N ILE A 349 -6.22 9.19 5.88
CA ILE A 349 -5.11 9.94 6.48
C ILE A 349 -4.17 10.56 5.45
N GLY A 350 -4.26 10.16 4.18
CA GLY A 350 -3.43 10.70 3.10
C GLY A 350 -1.95 10.31 3.21
N PRO A 351 -1.06 10.91 2.41
CA PRO A 351 -1.30 12.11 1.61
C PRO A 351 -2.20 11.82 0.39
N GLN A 352 -2.07 10.63 -0.22
CA GLN A 352 -2.86 10.21 -1.37
C GLN A 352 -4.37 10.29 -1.11
N LYS A 353 -5.10 10.93 -2.03
CA LYS A 353 -6.57 11.09 -1.97
C LYS A 353 -7.31 10.41 -3.11
N ARG A 354 -6.58 9.96 -4.15
CA ARG A 354 -7.15 9.28 -5.30
C ARG A 354 -6.33 8.09 -5.75
N LEU A 355 -7.00 7.02 -6.16
CA LEU A 355 -6.35 5.86 -6.79
C LEU A 355 -6.37 6.01 -8.31
N TYR A 356 -5.22 5.82 -8.95
CA TYR A 356 -5.11 5.79 -10.40
C TYR A 356 -5.78 4.55 -10.98
N ILE A 357 -6.54 4.75 -12.04
CA ILE A 357 -7.15 3.71 -12.88
C ILE A 357 -6.61 3.87 -14.30
N PRO A 358 -5.70 2.98 -14.73
CA PRO A 358 -5.24 2.93 -16.11
C PRO A 358 -6.39 2.66 -17.08
N GLY A 359 -6.43 3.41 -18.18
CA GLY A 359 -7.38 3.25 -19.28
C GLY A 359 -7.46 1.81 -19.81
N PRO A 360 -6.36 1.04 -19.93
CA PRO A 360 -6.43 -0.37 -20.34
C PRO A 360 -7.26 -1.28 -19.43
N LEU A 361 -7.51 -0.91 -18.17
CA LEU A 361 -8.39 -1.66 -17.27
C LEU A 361 -9.87 -1.31 -17.45
N VAL A 362 -10.17 -0.15 -18.04
CA VAL A 362 -11.52 0.31 -18.36
C VAL A 362 -11.99 -0.36 -19.65
N LYS A 363 -13.14 -1.03 -19.57
CA LYS A 363 -13.79 -1.65 -20.72
C LYS A 363 -14.79 -0.68 -21.33
N LYS A 364 -14.91 -0.67 -22.66
CA LYS A 364 -16.06 -0.01 -23.30
C LYS A 364 -17.35 -0.72 -22.88
N GLY A 365 -18.36 0.04 -22.46
CA GLY A 365 -19.60 -0.47 -21.86
C GLY A 365 -19.56 -0.44 -20.33
N VAL A 366 -20.25 -1.38 -19.70
CA VAL A 366 -20.41 -1.42 -18.24
C VAL A 366 -19.13 -1.91 -17.56
N ASN A 367 -18.71 -1.18 -16.54
CA ASN A 367 -17.61 -1.50 -15.64
C ASN A 367 -18.12 -1.59 -14.20
N GLU A 368 -17.52 -2.47 -13.42
CA GLU A 368 -17.84 -2.66 -12.00
C GLU A 368 -16.68 -2.17 -11.13
N ILE A 369 -17.00 -1.36 -10.13
CA ILE A 369 -16.08 -1.01 -9.04
C ILE A 369 -16.60 -1.64 -7.76
N ILE A 370 -15.71 -2.32 -7.04
CA ILE A 370 -15.97 -2.82 -5.69
C ILE A 370 -14.98 -2.16 -4.74
N LEU A 371 -15.48 -1.52 -3.69
CA LEU A 371 -14.68 -1.09 -2.54
C LEU A 371 -14.82 -2.09 -1.41
N PHE A 372 -13.71 -2.48 -0.78
CA PHE A 372 -13.71 -3.11 0.53
C PHE A 372 -13.30 -2.06 1.56
N GLU A 373 -14.19 -1.71 2.48
CA GLU A 373 -14.00 -0.68 3.51
C GLU A 373 -13.97 -1.34 4.90
N THR A 374 -13.05 -0.93 5.78
CA THR A 374 -12.79 -1.62 7.06
C THR A 374 -13.13 -0.81 8.31
N ASP A 375 -13.30 0.50 8.21
CA ASP A 375 -13.41 1.41 9.35
C ASP A 375 -14.86 1.88 9.61
N GLY A 376 -15.83 1.34 8.88
CA GLY A 376 -17.26 1.65 9.01
C GLY A 376 -17.66 2.98 8.39
N LYS A 377 -16.77 3.61 7.60
CA LYS A 377 -17.00 4.92 6.97
C LYS A 377 -17.36 4.75 5.51
N ALA A 378 -18.66 4.76 5.21
CA ALA A 378 -19.18 4.54 3.87
C ALA A 378 -20.22 5.60 3.49
N PRO A 379 -19.82 6.71 2.85
CA PRO A 379 -20.75 7.77 2.42
C PRO A 379 -21.72 7.30 1.31
N GLY A 380 -21.49 6.11 0.72
CA GLY A 380 -22.36 5.52 -0.31
C GLY A 380 -22.14 6.10 -1.71
N GLU A 381 -21.11 6.92 -1.90
CA GLU A 381 -20.78 7.56 -3.18
C GLU A 381 -19.27 7.62 -3.42
N ILE A 382 -18.88 7.56 -4.69
CA ILE A 382 -17.50 7.74 -5.16
C ILE A 382 -17.51 8.65 -6.39
N THR A 383 -16.37 9.23 -6.74
CA THR A 383 -16.25 10.03 -7.98
C THR A 383 -15.08 9.55 -8.83
N LEU A 384 -15.32 9.37 -10.12
CA LEU A 384 -14.29 9.15 -11.13
C LEU A 384 -13.95 10.48 -11.81
N THR A 385 -12.73 10.95 -11.61
CA THR A 385 -12.23 12.26 -12.10
C THR A 385 -11.03 12.10 -13.02
N ASP A 386 -10.75 13.12 -13.82
CA ASP A 386 -9.62 13.23 -14.76
C ASP A 386 -8.35 13.84 -14.11
N LYS A 387 -8.34 14.03 -12.78
CA LYS A 387 -7.24 14.67 -12.06
C LYS A 387 -6.67 13.78 -10.96
N PRO A 388 -5.35 13.53 -10.95
CA PRO A 388 -4.69 12.91 -9.80
C PRO A 388 -4.81 13.82 -8.56
N ASP A 389 -4.72 13.20 -7.39
CA ASP A 389 -4.57 13.88 -6.11
C ASP A 389 -3.82 12.95 -5.16
N ILE A 390 -2.51 13.17 -5.09
CA ILE A 390 -1.57 12.38 -4.28
C ILE A 390 -1.16 13.11 -2.99
N GLY A 391 -1.74 14.29 -2.72
CA GLY A 391 -1.50 15.11 -1.53
C GLY A 391 -0.74 16.40 -1.75
#